data_AF-A0A7C3JW81-F1
#
_entry.id   AF-A0A7C3JW81-F1
#
_cell.length_a   1.000
_cell.length_b   1.000
_cell.length_c   1.000
_cell.angle_alpha   90.00
_cell.angle_beta   90.00
_cell.angle_gamma   90.00
#
_symmetry.space_group_name_H-M   'P 1'
#
loop_
_entity.id
_entity.type
_entity.pdbx_description
1 polymer ?
#
loop_
_entity_poly.entity_id
_entity_poly.type
_entity_poly.pdbx_seq_one_letter_code
_entity_poly.pdbx_strand_id
1 'polypeptide(L)'
;MTAVRERQTIDMTPAGAVRLEPAPMALDLEKRARRDALPEHTHYVDTGCEVHPSCLTCPLVRCRYDEPGGARKLLSHDRDRSIVELRRRGLPVNAIASRAGVSRRTVFRILARVREEGTAGAERRHGA
;
A
#
# COMPACT_ATOMS: atom_id res chain seq x y z
N MET A 1 -19.27 -56.94 40.55
CA MET A 1 -19.58 -57.09 39.11
C MET A 1 -20.03 -55.77 38.53
N THR A 2 -19.11 -54.90 38.10
CA THR A 2 -19.37 -53.93 37.02
C THR A 2 -18.04 -53.43 36.48
N ALA A 3 -17.71 -53.86 35.27
CA ALA A 3 -16.50 -53.52 34.55
C ALA A 3 -16.52 -52.03 34.14
N VAL A 4 -15.53 -51.26 34.59
CA VAL A 4 -15.35 -49.87 34.14
C VAL A 4 -14.57 -49.90 32.84
N ARG A 5 -15.26 -49.47 31.78
CA ARG A 5 -14.85 -49.38 30.37
C ARG A 5 -13.42 -48.89 30.17
N GLU A 6 -12.67 -49.65 29.37
CA GLU A 6 -11.38 -49.29 28.76
C GLU A 6 -11.48 -47.97 28.01
N ARG A 7 -10.50 -47.09 28.23
CA ARG A 7 -10.31 -45.87 27.44
C ARG A 7 -9.78 -46.28 26.08
N GLN A 8 -10.65 -46.27 25.08
CA GLN A 8 -10.28 -46.30 23.67
C GLN A 8 -9.35 -45.11 23.39
N THR A 9 -8.08 -45.39 23.09
CA THR A 9 -7.17 -44.42 22.49
C THR A 9 -7.61 -44.21 21.06
N ILE A 10 -8.11 -43.01 20.78
CA ILE A 10 -8.45 -42.57 19.43
C ILE A 10 -7.11 -42.33 18.72
N ASP A 11 -6.81 -43.17 17.73
CA ASP A 11 -5.63 -43.04 16.89
C ASP A 11 -5.78 -41.79 16.01
N MET A 12 -5.15 -40.68 16.43
CA MET A 12 -5.07 -39.45 15.62
C MET A 12 -3.99 -39.63 14.56
N THR A 13 -4.27 -40.42 13.53
CA THR A 13 -3.47 -40.40 12.30
C THR A 13 -3.71 -39.05 11.60
N PRO A 14 -2.70 -38.20 11.37
CA PRO A 14 -2.90 -37.01 10.55
C PRO A 14 -3.06 -37.44 9.10
N ALA A 15 -4.30 -37.38 8.61
CA ALA A 15 -4.60 -37.43 7.20
C ALA A 15 -3.97 -36.21 6.50
N GLY A 16 -3.16 -36.47 5.47
CA GLY A 16 -2.85 -35.50 4.44
C GLY A 16 -1.79 -34.47 4.80
N ALA A 17 -0.55 -34.92 4.99
CA ALA A 17 0.59 -34.06 4.67
C ALA A 17 0.63 -33.87 3.14
N VAL A 18 -0.15 -32.91 2.63
CA VAL A 18 0.15 -32.35 1.31
C VAL A 18 1.49 -31.67 1.47
N ARG A 19 2.54 -32.34 0.98
CA ARG A 19 3.84 -31.72 0.82
C ARG A 19 3.64 -30.59 -0.18
N LEU A 20 3.53 -29.36 0.33
CA LEU A 20 3.86 -28.18 -0.47
C LEU A 20 5.33 -28.34 -0.81
N GLU A 21 5.60 -28.94 -1.96
CA GLU A 21 6.91 -28.92 -2.60
C GLU A 21 7.35 -27.45 -2.61
N PRO A 22 8.44 -27.08 -1.92
CA PRO A 22 8.90 -25.71 -1.96
C PRO A 22 9.24 -25.39 -3.41
N ALA A 23 8.60 -24.36 -3.96
CA ALA A 23 8.99 -23.81 -5.25
C ALA A 23 10.51 -23.63 -5.25
N PRO A 24 11.24 -24.07 -6.29
CA PRO A 24 12.68 -23.91 -6.33
C PRO A 24 13.01 -22.43 -6.56
N MET A 25 12.93 -21.64 -5.50
CA MET A 25 13.39 -20.26 -5.39
C MET A 25 14.63 -20.24 -4.49
N ALA A 26 15.63 -21.04 -4.84
CA ALA A 26 17.00 -20.82 -4.38
C ALA A 26 17.79 -20.34 -5.60
N LEU A 27 18.12 -19.05 -5.58
CA LEU A 27 18.75 -18.30 -6.65
C LEU A 27 20.18 -18.81 -6.90
N ASP A 28 20.37 -19.46 -8.05
CA ASP A 28 21.69 -19.70 -8.63
C ASP A 28 22.11 -18.40 -9.37
N LEU A 29 22.29 -17.31 -8.61
CA LEU A 29 22.51 -15.96 -9.13
C LEU A 29 23.91 -15.74 -9.74
N GLU A 30 24.79 -16.75 -9.66
CA GLU A 30 26.20 -16.66 -10.08
C GLU A 30 26.48 -17.28 -11.47
N LYS A 31 25.52 -17.99 -12.07
CA LYS A 31 25.59 -18.29 -13.50
C LYS A 31 25.31 -16.98 -14.22
N ARG A 32 26.31 -16.44 -14.92
CA ARG A 32 26.11 -15.34 -15.90
C ARG A 32 24.86 -15.64 -16.70
N ALA A 33 23.75 -14.99 -16.35
CA ALA A 33 22.52 -15.11 -17.09
C ALA A 33 22.91 -14.84 -18.55
N ARG A 34 22.52 -15.74 -19.48
CA ARG A 34 22.69 -15.47 -20.91
C ARG A 34 22.17 -14.05 -21.16
N ARG A 35 22.85 -13.24 -21.99
CA ARG A 35 22.44 -11.83 -22.20
C ARG A 35 20.93 -11.74 -22.49
N ASP A 36 20.45 -12.70 -23.27
CA ASP A 36 19.07 -12.85 -23.72
C ASP A 36 18.11 -13.48 -22.68
N ALA A 37 18.59 -13.81 -21.47
CA ALA A 37 17.73 -14.24 -20.35
C ALA A 37 17.06 -13.04 -19.66
N LEU A 38 17.47 -11.82 -20.00
CA LEU A 38 16.79 -10.59 -19.61
C LEU A 38 15.55 -10.39 -20.50
N PRO A 39 14.50 -9.75 -19.99
CA PRO A 39 13.21 -9.61 -20.67
C PRO A 39 13.23 -8.52 -21.77
N GLU A 40 14.35 -8.37 -22.48
CA GLU A 40 14.52 -7.39 -23.56
C GLU A 40 13.63 -7.65 -24.78
N HIS A 41 13.11 -8.88 -24.90
CA HIS A 41 12.10 -9.27 -25.89
C HIS A 41 10.73 -9.61 -25.27
N THR A 42 10.51 -9.27 -24.00
CA THR A 42 9.20 -9.43 -23.39
C THR A 42 8.26 -8.35 -23.91
N HIS A 43 7.19 -8.78 -24.57
CA HIS A 43 6.10 -7.89 -24.97
C HIS A 43 5.30 -7.48 -23.74
N TYR A 44 5.63 -6.33 -23.15
CA TYR A 44 4.84 -5.72 -22.08
C TYR A 44 3.58 -5.10 -22.67
N VAL A 45 2.44 -5.77 -22.47
CA VAL A 45 1.13 -5.26 -22.90
C VAL A 45 0.72 -4.12 -21.98
N ASP A 46 0.43 -2.96 -22.54
CA ASP A 46 -0.11 -1.83 -21.78
C ASP A 46 -1.62 -2.01 -21.56
N THR A 47 -1.98 -2.62 -20.43
CA THR A 47 -3.38 -2.79 -20.01
C THR A 47 -3.84 -1.71 -19.02
N GLY A 48 -2.93 -0.82 -18.60
CA GLY A 48 -3.23 0.20 -17.60
C GLY A 48 -3.69 -0.37 -16.24
N CYS A 49 -4.60 0.35 -15.59
CA CYS A 49 -5.20 -0.01 -14.31
C CYS A 49 -6.61 0.60 -14.16
N GLU A 50 -7.26 0.42 -13.01
CA GLU A 50 -8.60 0.97 -12.75
C GLU A 50 -8.71 2.51 -12.79
N VAL A 51 -7.58 3.21 -12.80
CA VAL A 51 -7.54 4.68 -12.93
C VAL A 51 -7.44 5.13 -14.38
N HIS A 52 -6.68 4.40 -15.20
CA HIS A 52 -6.44 4.75 -16.59
C HIS A 52 -6.12 3.50 -17.41
N PRO A 53 -6.72 3.30 -18.61
CA PRO A 53 -6.57 2.07 -19.39
C PRO A 53 -5.21 1.90 -20.06
N SER A 54 -4.34 2.92 -20.01
CA SER A 54 -2.96 2.84 -20.54
C SER A 54 -2.00 3.55 -19.59
N CYS A 55 -0.94 2.86 -19.17
CA CYS A 55 0.13 3.38 -18.36
C CYS A 55 0.93 4.45 -19.11
N LEU A 56 1.13 4.29 -20.42
CA LEU A 56 1.94 5.19 -21.25
C LEU A 56 1.29 6.57 -21.46
N THR A 57 0.00 6.69 -21.21
CA THR A 57 -0.79 7.92 -21.36
C THR A 57 -1.48 8.35 -20.06
N CYS A 58 -1.07 7.75 -18.94
CA CYS A 58 -1.71 7.99 -17.65
C CYS A 58 -1.50 9.45 -17.18
N PRO A 59 -2.57 10.17 -16.78
CA PRO A 59 -2.46 11.57 -16.33
C PRO A 59 -1.92 11.72 -14.91
N LEU A 60 -1.69 10.62 -14.19
CA LEU A 60 -1.17 10.68 -12.82
C LEU A 60 0.30 11.12 -12.82
N VAL A 61 0.64 12.06 -11.93
CA VAL A 61 2.03 12.53 -11.71
C VAL A 61 2.97 11.43 -11.19
N ARG A 62 2.41 10.38 -10.58
CA ARG A 62 3.12 9.20 -10.10
C ARG A 62 2.24 7.97 -10.22
N CYS A 63 2.82 6.81 -10.50
CA CYS A 63 2.05 5.58 -10.58
C CYS A 63 1.41 5.23 -9.22
N ARG A 64 0.17 4.73 -9.25
CA ARG A 64 -0.57 4.29 -8.06
C ARG A 64 0.12 3.14 -7.32
N TYR A 65 0.91 2.34 -8.03
CA TYR A 65 1.64 1.22 -7.44
C TYR A 65 2.92 1.68 -6.72
N ASP A 66 3.45 2.85 -7.11
CA ASP A 66 4.68 3.41 -6.55
C ASP A 66 4.41 4.37 -5.37
N GLU A 67 3.17 4.86 -5.23
CA GLU A 67 2.80 5.79 -4.17
C GLU A 67 2.27 5.05 -2.93
N PRO A 68 2.91 5.16 -1.76
CA PRO A 68 2.38 4.61 -0.52
C PRO A 68 1.05 5.29 -0.16
N GLY A 69 -0.05 4.54 -0.29
CA GLY A 69 -1.43 5.03 -0.16
C GLY A 69 -2.23 5.03 -1.48
N GLY A 70 -1.59 4.64 -2.58
CA GLY A 70 -2.24 4.33 -3.86
C GLY A 70 -2.87 5.51 -4.57
N ALA A 71 -3.75 5.20 -5.52
CA ALA A 71 -4.47 6.19 -6.34
C ALA A 71 -5.26 7.19 -5.49
N ARG A 72 -5.82 6.74 -4.36
CA ARG A 72 -6.61 7.59 -3.47
C ARG A 72 -5.80 8.77 -2.93
N LYS A 73 -4.53 8.55 -2.56
CA LYS A 73 -3.65 9.60 -2.04
C LYS A 73 -3.29 10.60 -3.14
N LEU A 74 -3.02 10.11 -4.34
CA LEU A 74 -2.73 10.96 -5.50
C LEU A 74 -3.93 11.86 -5.84
N LEU A 75 -5.14 11.29 -5.87
CA LEU A 75 -6.36 12.03 -6.15
C LEU A 75 -6.74 13.02 -5.03
N SER A 76 -6.40 12.73 -3.77
CA SER A 76 -6.69 13.65 -2.66
C SER A 76 -5.63 14.74 -2.49
N HIS A 77 -4.45 14.57 -3.09
CA HIS A 77 -3.29 15.44 -2.85
C HIS A 77 -3.59 16.92 -3.08
N ASP A 78 -4.17 17.28 -4.23
CA ASP A 78 -4.40 18.68 -4.58
C ASP A 78 -5.47 19.33 -3.71
N ARG A 79 -6.52 18.57 -3.37
CA ARG A 79 -7.55 19.01 -2.42
C ARG A 79 -6.96 19.21 -1.03
N ASP A 80 -6.17 18.26 -0.55
CA ASP A 80 -5.57 18.30 0.78
C ASP A 80 -4.58 19.48 0.89
N ARG A 81 -3.77 19.71 -0.16
CA ARG A 81 -2.91 20.88 -0.29
C ARG A 81 -3.71 22.19 -0.26
N SER A 82 -4.81 22.27 -1.01
CA SER A 82 -5.69 23.44 -0.98
C SER A 82 -6.26 23.70 0.42
N ILE A 83 -6.67 22.66 1.15
CA ILE A 83 -7.17 22.76 2.53
C ILE A 83 -6.09 23.34 3.46
N VAL A 84 -4.85 22.87 3.34
CA VAL A 84 -3.71 23.36 4.15
C VAL A 84 -3.42 24.83 3.84
N GLU A 85 -3.39 25.21 2.57
CA GLU A 85 -3.15 26.59 2.14
C GLU A 85 -4.25 27.55 2.62
N LEU A 86 -5.53 27.15 2.51
CA LEU A 86 -6.63 27.94 3.05
C LEU A 86 -6.51 28.11 4.57
N ARG A 87 -6.05 27.08 5.29
CA ARG A 87 -5.83 27.18 6.74
C ARG A 87 -4.66 28.11 7.07
N ARG A 88 -3.57 28.07 6.31
CA ARG A 88 -2.41 28.98 6.46
C ARG A 88 -2.79 30.44 6.27
N ARG A 89 -3.76 30.71 5.39
CA ARG A 89 -4.35 32.05 5.19
C ARG A 89 -5.31 32.50 6.31
N GLY A 90 -5.49 31.69 7.36
CA GLY A 90 -6.29 32.04 8.53
C GLY A 90 -7.78 31.72 8.42
N LEU A 91 -8.25 31.07 7.35
CA LEU A 91 -9.68 30.77 7.22
C LEU A 91 -10.16 29.82 8.34
N PRO A 92 -11.41 29.99 8.83
CA PRO A 92 -11.99 29.11 9.83
C PRO A 92 -12.31 27.75 9.21
N VAL A 93 -12.21 26.69 10.02
CA VAL A 93 -12.41 25.29 9.60
C VAL A 93 -13.76 25.07 8.92
N ASN A 94 -14.82 25.74 9.39
CA ASN A 94 -16.15 25.64 8.81
C ASN A 94 -16.18 26.16 7.36
N ALA A 95 -15.56 27.31 7.09
CA ALA A 95 -15.50 27.87 5.75
C ALA A 95 -14.66 27.00 4.80
N ILE A 96 -13.57 26.43 5.30
CA ILE A 96 -12.73 25.49 4.53
C ILE A 96 -13.52 24.22 4.18
N ALA A 97 -14.23 23.65 5.15
CA ALA A 97 -15.05 22.45 4.97
C ALA A 97 -16.11 22.67 3.87
N SER A 98 -16.85 23.77 3.94
CA SER A 98 -17.84 24.15 2.93
C SER A 98 -17.21 24.35 1.56
N ARG A 99 -16.10 25.10 1.46
CA ARG A 99 -15.44 25.40 0.19
C ARG A 99 -14.81 24.17 -0.48
N ALA A 100 -14.29 23.24 0.30
CA ALA A 100 -13.64 22.02 -0.20
C ALA A 100 -14.61 20.83 -0.36
N GLY A 101 -15.89 20.99 0.01
CA GLY A 101 -16.90 19.93 -0.07
C GLY A 101 -16.60 18.73 0.84
N VAL A 102 -16.02 18.98 2.02
CA VAL A 102 -15.64 17.91 2.97
C VAL A 102 -16.17 18.17 4.37
N SER A 103 -16.24 17.13 5.19
CA SER A 103 -16.62 17.27 6.59
C SER A 103 -15.56 18.04 7.40
N ARG A 104 -15.97 18.68 8.49
CA ARG A 104 -15.05 19.29 9.47
C ARG A 104 -14.02 18.29 10.00
N ARG A 105 -14.44 17.04 10.25
CA ARG A 105 -13.56 15.95 10.70
C ARG A 105 -12.45 15.67 9.68
N THR A 106 -12.77 15.71 8.38
CA THR A 106 -11.78 15.53 7.31
C THR A 106 -10.75 16.65 7.33
N VAL A 107 -11.17 17.89 7.49
CA VAL A 107 -10.26 19.04 7.60
C VAL A 107 -9.31 18.87 8.79
N PHE A 108 -9.84 18.57 9.98
CA PHE A 108 -9.00 18.35 11.16
C PHE A 108 -8.00 17.20 11.00
N ARG A 109 -8.43 16.09 10.38
CA ARG A 109 -7.55 14.94 10.12
C ARG A 109 -6.39 15.29 9.17
N ILE A 110 -6.66 16.03 8.10
CA ILE A 110 -5.63 16.49 7.16
C ILE A 110 -4.64 17.41 7.87
N LEU A 111 -5.14 18.37 8.67
CA LEU A 111 -4.28 19.29 9.42
C LEU A 111 -3.46 18.59 10.52
N ALA A 112 -4.00 17.55 11.15
CA ALA A 112 -3.24 16.72 12.10
C ALA A 112 -2.09 15.99 11.42
N ARG A 113 -2.37 15.30 10.31
CA ARG A 113 -1.36 14.57 9.53
C ARG A 113 -0.20 15.48 9.08
N VAL A 114 -0.49 16.69 8.61
CA VAL A 114 0.55 17.65 8.19
C VAL A 114 1.42 18.12 9.36
N ARG A 115 0.84 18.24 10.57
CA ARG A 115 1.61 18.55 11.78
C ARG A 115 2.53 17.39 12.16
N GLU A 116 2.03 16.16 12.13
CA GLU A 116 2.81 14.95 12.40
C GLU A 116 3.95 14.74 11.38
N GLU A 117 3.69 14.96 10.09
CA GLU A 117 4.72 14.93 9.04
C GLU A 117 5.77 16.02 9.25
N GLY A 118 5.35 17.21 9.71
CA GLY A 118 6.22 18.33 10.05
C GLY A 118 7.13 18.06 11.25
N THR A 119 6.60 17.46 12.32
CA THR A 119 7.37 17.08 13.52
C THR A 119 8.35 15.95 13.20
N ALA A 120 7.90 14.90 12.52
CA ALA A 120 8.76 13.78 12.11
C ALA A 120 9.88 14.25 11.15
N GLY A 121 9.60 15.24 10.30
CA GLY A 121 10.61 15.87 9.45
C GLY A 121 11.61 16.74 10.21
N ALA A 122 11.22 17.37 11.32
CA ALA A 122 12.11 18.15 12.16
C ALA A 122 13.07 17.26 12.96
N GLU A 123 12.58 16.12 13.45
CA GLU A 123 13.37 15.11 14.17
C GLU A 123 14.46 14.49 13.28
N ARG A 124 14.12 14.16 12.02
CA ARG A 124 15.10 13.62 11.05
C ARG A 124 16.23 14.59 10.68
N ARG A 125 16.05 15.91 10.86
CA ARG A 125 17.06 16.94 10.51
C ARG A 125 18.07 17.23 11.61
N HIS A 126 17.80 16.82 12.85
CA HIS A 126 18.67 17.09 14.01
C HIS A 126 19.56 15.90 14.40
N GLY A 127 19.60 14.84 13.59
CA GLY A 127 20.38 13.62 13.83
C GLY A 127 21.45 13.34 12.77
N ALA A 128 22.15 14.37 12.29
CA ALA A 128 23.29 14.27 11.38
C ALA A 128 24.51 14.99 11.99
#